data_AF-A0A1G2VZ46-F1
#
_entry.id   AF-A0A1G2VZ46-F1
#
_cell.length_a   1.000
_cell.length_b   1.000
_cell.length_c   1.000
_cell.angle_alpha   90.00
_cell.angle_beta   90.00
_cell.angle_gamma   90.00
#
_symmetry.space_group_name_H-M   'P 1'
#
loop_
_entity.id
_entity.type
_entity.pdbx_description
1 polymer ?
#
loop_
_entity_poly.entity_id
_entity_poly.type
_entity_poly.pdbx_seq_one_letter_code
_entity_poly.pdbx_strand_id
1 'polypeptide(L)'
;MRNRLIAAIVFATAGTALVAPAPAEAKRVLVCKDVKKKANKGTVIGAVTGGVLGNVVAGNGAKTEGTLIGAGVGAVAGHQIAKSNAKKKRCHYEYR
;
A
#
# COMPACT_ATOMS: atom_id res chain seq x y z
N MET A 1 -13.85 33.32 10.74
CA MET A 1 -13.14 32.93 9.51
C MET A 1 -12.77 31.45 9.64
N ARG A 2 -13.47 30.57 8.89
CA ARG A 2 -12.92 29.92 7.69
C ARG A 2 -11.67 29.10 8.02
N ASN A 3 -11.81 27.78 8.18
CA ASN A 3 -11.00 26.89 7.34
C ASN A 3 -11.37 25.41 7.43
N ARG A 4 -11.82 24.94 6.27
CA ARG A 4 -11.29 23.75 5.55
C ARG A 4 -11.88 22.40 5.93
N LEU A 5 -13.19 22.33 5.64
CA LEU A 5 -13.75 21.31 4.76
C LEU A 5 -12.79 21.00 3.59
N ILE A 6 -11.84 20.08 3.79
CA ILE A 6 -11.11 19.39 2.73
C ILE A 6 -11.02 17.92 3.15
N ALA A 7 -12.10 17.19 2.94
CA ALA A 7 -12.09 15.73 2.92
C ALA A 7 -12.93 15.26 1.72
N ALA A 8 -12.62 15.82 0.55
CA ALA A 8 -13.13 15.38 -0.73
C ALA A 8 -11.94 15.04 -1.61
N ILE A 9 -11.47 13.80 -1.54
CA ILE A 9 -10.74 13.19 -2.65
C ILE A 9 -11.32 11.79 -2.87
N VAL A 10 -12.19 11.78 -3.88
CA VAL A 10 -12.71 10.64 -4.63
C VAL A 10 -11.55 9.75 -5.08
N PHE A 11 -11.60 8.46 -4.75
CA PHE A 11 -10.91 7.39 -5.46
C PHE A 11 -11.87 6.21 -5.47
N ALA A 12 -12.70 6.09 -6.50
CA ALA A 12 -12.38 5.49 -7.79
C ALA A 12 -13.21 4.20 -7.89
N THR A 13 -14.22 4.29 -8.76
CA THR A 13 -14.98 3.19 -9.35
C THR A 13 -14.07 2.01 -9.69
N ALA A 14 -14.09 0.95 -8.88
CA ALA A 14 -13.45 -0.31 -9.22
C ALA A 14 -14.32 -1.03 -10.25
N GLY A 15 -13.76 -1.21 -11.45
CA GLY A 15 -14.44 -1.58 -12.67
C GLY A 15 -15.10 -2.95 -12.67
N THR A 16 -16.11 -3.05 -13.54
CA THR A 16 -16.67 -4.30 -14.03
C THR A 16 -15.59 -5.10 -14.76
N ALA A 17 -15.29 -6.29 -14.28
CA ALA A 17 -14.40 -7.22 -14.96
C ALA A 17 -15.18 -7.97 -16.05
N LEU A 18 -14.87 -7.69 -17.32
CA LEU A 18 -15.28 -8.55 -18.44
C LEU A 18 -14.38 -9.79 -18.43
N VAL A 19 -15.00 -10.96 -18.30
CA VAL A 19 -14.33 -12.25 -18.43
C VAL A 19 -14.15 -12.53 -19.93
N ALA A 20 -12.91 -12.53 -20.41
CA ALA A 20 -12.55 -13.06 -21.73
C ALA A 20 -11.91 -14.45 -21.55
N PRO A 21 -12.25 -15.45 -22.38
CA PRO A 21 -11.61 -16.76 -22.34
C PRO A 21 -10.15 -16.66 -22.82
N ALA A 22 -9.23 -17.22 -22.04
CA ALA A 22 -7.80 -17.23 -22.37
C ALA A 22 -7.48 -18.36 -23.38
N PRO A 23 -6.85 -18.06 -24.54
CA PRO A 23 -6.25 -19.09 -25.37
C PRO A 23 -4.99 -19.64 -24.70
N ALA A 24 -4.71 -20.93 -24.95
CA ALA A 24 -3.53 -21.64 -24.47
C ALA A 24 -2.24 -20.99 -25.02
N GLU A 25 -1.41 -20.42 -24.13
CA GLU A 25 -0.10 -19.85 -24.46
C GLU A 25 0.98 -20.34 -23.47
N ALA A 26 2.18 -20.56 -24.00
CA ALA A 26 3.38 -20.97 -23.28
C ALA A 26 3.55 -20.21 -21.95
N LYS A 27 3.72 -20.96 -20.85
CA LYS A 27 3.57 -20.47 -19.47
C LYS A 27 4.76 -19.58 -19.07
N ARG A 28 4.77 -18.31 -19.51
CA ARG A 28 5.66 -17.27 -18.97
C ARG A 28 5.39 -17.13 -17.46
N VAL A 29 6.29 -17.62 -16.62
CA VAL A 29 6.13 -17.51 -15.16
C VAL A 29 6.78 -16.21 -14.71
N LEU A 30 5.99 -15.32 -14.10
CA LEU A 30 6.50 -14.10 -13.48
C LEU A 30 7.23 -14.48 -12.17
N VAL A 31 8.56 -14.54 -12.21
CA VAL A 31 9.39 -14.85 -11.06
C VAL A 31 9.81 -13.55 -10.37
N CYS A 32 9.29 -13.35 -9.16
CA CYS A 32 9.54 -12.15 -8.35
C CYS A 32 10.41 -12.49 -7.15
N LYS A 33 11.64 -11.97 -7.10
CA LYS A 33 12.54 -12.15 -5.94
C LYS A 33 12.36 -11.02 -4.91
N ASP A 34 12.39 -11.37 -3.63
CA ASP A 34 12.42 -10.46 -2.47
C ASP A 34 11.29 -9.43 -2.33
N VAL A 35 10.23 -9.54 -3.14
CA VAL A 35 9.09 -8.61 -3.10
C VAL A 35 8.42 -8.61 -1.73
N LYS A 36 8.27 -9.79 -1.10
CA LYS A 36 7.67 -9.92 0.24
C LYS A 36 8.51 -9.20 1.32
N LYS A 37 9.84 -9.33 1.24
CA LYS A 37 10.78 -8.69 2.19
C LYS A 37 10.76 -7.17 2.06
N LYS A 38 10.73 -6.65 0.82
CA LYS A 38 10.61 -5.21 0.56
C LYS A 38 9.24 -4.67 0.96
N ALA A 39 8.16 -5.39 0.65
CA ALA A 39 6.82 -5.01 1.05
C ALA A 39 6.69 -4.92 2.57
N ASN A 40 7.19 -5.90 3.32
CA ASN A 40 7.21 -5.87 4.78
C ASN A 40 8.04 -4.72 5.34
N LYS A 41 9.21 -4.41 4.75
CA LYS A 41 9.98 -3.22 5.14
C LYS A 41 9.17 -1.93 4.93
N GLY A 42 8.47 -1.81 3.81
CA GLY A 42 7.57 -0.68 3.55
C GLY A 42 6.42 -0.58 4.54
N THR A 43 5.83 -1.72 4.91
CA THR A 43 4.81 -1.81 5.96
C THR A 43 5.34 -1.34 7.31
N VAL A 44 6.49 -1.85 7.75
CA VAL A 44 7.07 -1.49 9.05
C VAL A 44 7.44 -0.01 9.10
N ILE A 45 8.12 0.50 8.06
CA ILE A 45 8.48 1.92 7.98
C ILE A 45 7.23 2.80 7.96
N GLY A 46 6.22 2.43 7.16
CA GLY A 46 4.96 3.16 7.09
C GLY A 46 4.19 3.12 8.40
N ALA A 47 4.15 1.99 9.09
CA ALA A 47 3.48 1.84 10.39
C ALA A 47 4.16 2.66 11.49
N VAL A 48 5.49 2.58 11.60
CA VAL A 48 6.26 3.32 12.61
C VAL A 48 6.17 4.81 12.34
N THR A 49 6.40 5.23 11.08
CA THR A 49 6.33 6.65 10.72
C THR A 49 4.93 7.20 10.92
N GLY A 50 3.90 6.50 10.44
CA GLY A 50 2.50 6.90 10.57
C GLY A 50 2.02 6.89 12.02
N GLY A 51 2.44 5.92 12.83
CA GLY A 51 2.12 5.84 14.25
C GLY A 51 2.75 6.97 15.06
N VAL A 52 4.04 7.25 14.85
CA VAL A 52 4.72 8.36 15.53
C VAL A 52 4.13 9.71 15.12
N LEU A 53 3.89 9.93 13.83
CA LEU A 53 3.24 11.16 13.35
C LEU A 53 1.83 11.31 13.95
N GLY A 54 1.06 10.22 13.97
CA GLY A 54 -0.26 10.18 14.59
C GLY A 54 -0.24 10.52 16.08
N ASN A 55 0.77 10.07 16.81
CA ASN A 55 0.98 10.38 18.24
C ASN A 55 1.32 11.87 18.49
N VAL A 56 2.14 12.46 17.61
CA VAL A 56 2.55 13.87 17.74
C VAL A 56 1.40 14.81 17.38
N VAL A 57 0.63 14.49 16.33
CA VAL A 57 -0.53 15.29 15.90
C VAL A 57 -1.71 15.15 16.88
N ALA A 58 -1.88 13.98 17.50
CA ALA A 58 -2.90 13.78 18.51
C ALA A 58 -2.54 14.49 19.82
N GLY A 59 -3.39 15.45 20.22
CA GLY A 59 -3.30 16.16 21.48
C GLY A 59 -3.55 15.27 22.71
N ASN A 60 -3.37 15.84 23.92
CA ASN A 60 -3.55 15.13 25.18
C ASN A 60 -4.92 14.44 25.24
N GLY A 61 -4.93 13.10 25.27
CA GLY A 61 -6.14 12.28 25.34
C GLY A 61 -6.40 11.37 24.12
N ALA A 62 -5.89 11.71 22.92
CA ALA A 62 -6.18 10.94 21.69
C ALA A 62 -4.94 10.29 21.04
N LYS A 63 -3.81 10.28 21.76
CA LYS A 63 -2.50 9.80 21.27
C LYS A 63 -2.51 8.37 20.76
N THR A 64 -3.17 7.48 21.50
CA THR A 64 -3.30 6.06 21.16
C THR A 64 -4.12 5.87 19.89
N GLU A 65 -5.21 6.63 19.75
CA GLU A 65 -6.10 6.56 18.60
C GLU A 65 -5.43 7.10 17.33
N GLY A 66 -4.76 8.25 17.43
CA GLY A 66 -3.95 8.82 16.36
C GLY A 66 -2.82 7.88 15.92
N THR A 67 -2.18 7.20 16.88
CA THR A 67 -1.14 6.20 16.60
C THR A 67 -1.70 4.98 15.88
N LEU A 68 -2.83 4.42 16.34
CA LEU A 68 -3.43 3.22 15.74
C LEU A 68 -3.91 3.48 14.31
N ILE A 69 -4.60 4.60 14.10
CA ILE A 69 -5.07 4.99 12.77
C ILE A 69 -3.87 5.31 11.86
N GLY A 70 -2.93 6.12 12.34
CA GLY A 70 -1.73 6.48 11.59
C GLY A 70 -0.86 5.27 11.23
N ALA A 71 -0.68 4.34 12.17
CA ALA A 71 0.06 3.10 11.94
C ALA A 71 -0.68 2.16 10.99
N GLY A 72 -2.00 2.00 11.13
CA GLY A 72 -2.81 1.16 10.25
C GLY A 72 -2.81 1.65 8.81
N VAL A 73 -3.09 2.94 8.60
CA VAL A 73 -3.08 3.56 7.27
C VAL A 73 -1.66 3.55 6.69
N GLY A 74 -0.65 3.92 7.48
CA GLY A 74 0.75 3.92 7.07
C GLY A 74 1.26 2.52 6.71
N ALA A 75 0.85 1.48 7.43
CA ALA A 75 1.20 0.09 7.16
C ALA A 75 0.66 -0.38 5.79
N VAL A 76 -0.62 -0.13 5.53
CA VAL A 76 -1.29 -0.55 4.29
C VAL A 76 -0.73 0.22 3.09
N ALA A 77 -0.62 1.54 3.19
CA ALA A 77 -0.07 2.38 2.13
C ALA A 77 1.41 2.03 1.86
N GLY A 78 2.22 1.91 2.91
CA GLY A 78 3.63 1.51 2.82
C GLY A 78 3.81 0.12 2.21
N HIS A 79 2.93 -0.83 2.55
CA HIS A 79 2.94 -2.17 1.96
C HIS A 79 2.70 -2.12 0.45
N GLN A 80 1.65 -1.42 0.02
CA GLN A 80 1.26 -1.36 -1.39
C GLN A 80 2.31 -0.66 -2.24
N ILE A 81 2.84 0.48 -1.77
CA ILE A 81 3.88 1.23 -2.48
C ILE A 81 5.14 0.39 -2.60
N ALA A 82 5.61 -0.23 -1.50
CA ALA A 82 6.82 -1.02 -1.52
C ALA A 82 6.67 -2.30 -2.36
N LYS A 83 5.50 -2.95 -2.33
CA LYS A 83 5.19 -4.12 -3.17
C LYS A 83 5.18 -3.76 -4.65
N SER A 84 4.51 -2.68 -5.03
CA SER A 84 4.43 -2.23 -6.44
C SER A 84 5.81 -1.82 -6.98
N ASN A 85 6.59 -1.08 -6.21
CA ASN A 85 7.96 -0.72 -6.58
C ASN A 85 8.90 -1.94 -6.65
N ALA A 86 8.77 -2.87 -5.70
CA ALA A 86 9.58 -4.09 -5.71
C ALA A 86 9.22 -4.98 -6.91
N LYS A 87 7.94 -5.10 -7.27
CA LYS A 87 7.52 -5.85 -8.45
C LYS A 87 8.13 -5.29 -9.73
N LYS A 88 8.05 -3.98 -9.94
CA LYS A 88 8.63 -3.33 -11.13
C LYS A 88 10.13 -3.55 -11.28
N LYS A 89 10.87 -3.64 -10.17
CA LYS A 89 12.35 -3.74 -10.19
C LYS A 89 12.90 -5.16 -10.07
N ARG A 90 12.12 -6.13 -9.58
CA ARG A 90 12.61 -7.46 -9.15
C ARG A 90 11.80 -8.63 -9.69
N CYS A 91 10.80 -8.37 -10.51
CA CYS A 91 10.11 -9.42 -11.26
C CYS A 91 10.69 -9.51 -12.66
N HIS A 92 11.03 -10.72 -13.08
CA HIS A 92 11.43 -11.05 -14.44
C HIS A 92 10.57 -12.21 -14.93
N TYR A 93 10.32 -12.27 -16.23
CA TYR A 93 9.64 -13.40 -16.83
C TYR A 93 10.68 -14.47 -17.13
N GLU A 94 10.53 -15.60 -16.46
CA GLU A 94 11.31 -16.78 -16.71
C GLU A 94 10.43 -17.72 -17.55
N TYR A 95 10.96 -18.17 -18.68
CA TYR A 95 10.34 -19.23 -19.46
C TYR A 95 10.73 -20.56 -18.82
N ARG A 96 9.73 -21.35 -18.43
CA ARG A 96 9.91 -22.66 -17.82
C ARG A 96 9.50 -23.75 -18.79
#